data_AF-A0A444I1H7-F1
#
_entry.id   AF-A0A444I1H7-F1
#
_cell.length_a   1.000
_cell.length_b   1.000
_cell.length_c   1.000
_cell.angle_alpha   90.00
_cell.angle_beta   90.00
_cell.angle_gamma   90.00
#
_symmetry.space_group_name_H-M   'P 1'
#
loop_
_entity.id
_entity.type
_entity.pdbx_description
1 polymer ?
#
loop_
_entity_poly.entity_id
_entity_poly.type
_entity_poly.pdbx_seq_one_letter_code
_entity_poly.pdbx_strand_id
1 'polypeptide(L)'
;MSRGIVTPAAAFGKEGPPPWVPDPNRYMPAGTRTHWPGGFTQTYAAGLNYQCSKLFFGSPDYPTRDFLIPFVGFGVTEGGLAPQETINPNADMLIDEVNFLHPNGSKYPILFGGSAVAAATAATGIVHGQVSLPVDLPGWSIFGVETFYHGTIGNTYIGGYRIQRHRGEKYWAAGDLASVKSLAAANAPSTADRDPDLFYNTVGNASNSQPLAYGPALILAKGWDGRPVPLMLADSLVERQEIAASADDRGNMGIWRRWLDQRDPVWGSYIPLVMGVPGAHSETELAASAMLRWNMIDAIATTYNGGKPIWTFVLDQSGRNDFNATAGTWSGRKTALVGTRVKGRYGAGTWCVGITLMPTYTSSDAGRTVAGLSVAAQWNPVSGVLATVNNTIKASATYNKVIDMLPAFLSDGDPTKGPAAELFPLGNVIGHPGNQDGVTTWDIIKLPASVPLGARVMFEYQPATYTSRTLIGKTDNGDGTADFKVQEIFATSVQDNAALFGHAWNGDFVHPVLHGILRTVSRLPQAEKAKFYPLA
;
A
#
# COMPACT_ATOMS: atom_id res chain seq x y z
N MET A 1 -36.53 -1.98 24.60
CA MET A 1 -36.07 -3.31 24.16
C MET A 1 -35.21 -3.13 22.91
N SER A 2 -33.89 -3.15 23.07
CA SER A 2 -32.94 -2.97 21.98
C SER A 2 -32.95 -4.21 21.08
N ARG A 3 -33.27 -4.05 19.80
CA ARG A 3 -33.03 -5.09 18.80
C ARG A 3 -31.53 -5.22 18.65
N GLY A 4 -30.96 -6.33 19.13
CA GLY A 4 -29.55 -6.64 18.99
C GLY A 4 -29.14 -6.61 17.52
N ILE A 5 -28.01 -5.99 17.25
CA ILE A 5 -27.34 -6.06 15.95
C ILE A 5 -26.89 -7.52 15.80
N VAL A 6 -27.61 -8.27 14.97
CA VAL A 6 -27.22 -9.64 14.60
C VAL A 6 -26.04 -9.52 13.63
N THR A 7 -24.84 -9.90 14.08
CA THR A 7 -23.69 -10.01 13.19
C THR A 7 -23.97 -11.07 12.10
N PRO A 8 -23.49 -10.88 10.85
CA PRO A 8 -23.74 -11.78 9.72
C PRO A 8 -23.46 -13.28 9.98
N ALA A 9 -22.54 -13.59 10.90
CA ALA A 9 -22.20 -14.96 11.29
C ALA A 9 -23.38 -15.77 11.87
N ALA A 10 -24.28 -15.11 12.61
CA ALA A 10 -25.42 -15.78 13.24
C ALA A 10 -26.50 -16.22 12.25
N ALA A 11 -26.54 -15.63 11.04
CA ALA A 11 -27.48 -16.00 9.99
C ALA A 11 -27.14 -17.33 9.27
N PHE A 12 -25.93 -17.87 9.48
CA PHE A 12 -25.42 -19.05 8.77
C PHE A 12 -25.01 -20.23 9.68
N GLY A 13 -25.38 -20.22 10.97
CA GLY A 13 -25.13 -21.35 11.87
C GLY A 13 -23.65 -21.70 12.10
N LYS A 14 -22.74 -20.77 11.84
CA LYS A 14 -21.33 -20.89 12.23
C LYS A 14 -21.12 -20.12 13.52
N GLU A 15 -20.67 -20.79 14.57
CA GLU A 15 -20.19 -20.13 15.79
C GLU A 15 -19.10 -19.13 15.38
N GLY A 16 -19.41 -17.83 15.50
CA GLY A 16 -18.43 -16.78 15.28
C GLY A 16 -17.29 -16.91 16.29
N PRO A 17 -16.05 -16.56 15.92
CA PRO A 17 -14.93 -16.59 16.86
C PRO A 17 -15.18 -15.64 18.04
N PRO A 18 -14.60 -15.89 19.24
CA PRO A 18 -14.79 -15.03 20.40
C PRO A 18 -14.35 -13.59 20.07
N PRO A 19 -15.17 -12.59 20.43
CA PRO A 19 -15.09 -11.28 19.82
C PRO A 19 -13.96 -10.44 20.41
N TRP A 20 -13.28 -9.70 19.55
CA TRP A 20 -12.82 -8.38 19.96
C TRP A 20 -14.07 -7.57 20.33
N VAL A 21 -14.16 -7.11 21.57
CA VAL A 21 -15.35 -6.44 22.06
C VAL A 21 -15.51 -5.12 21.29
N PRO A 22 -16.63 -4.90 20.59
CA PRO A 22 -16.89 -3.64 19.90
C PRO A 22 -16.73 -2.46 20.85
N ASP A 23 -16.11 -1.39 20.37
CA ASP A 23 -15.96 -0.15 21.13
C ASP A 23 -16.19 1.03 20.18
N PRO A 24 -17.44 1.53 20.10
CA PRO A 24 -17.79 2.58 19.16
C PRO A 24 -17.10 3.92 19.49
N ASN A 25 -16.55 4.08 20.70
CA ASN A 25 -15.87 5.32 21.10
C ASN A 25 -14.36 5.31 20.82
N ARG A 26 -13.81 4.16 20.40
CA ARG A 26 -12.40 3.98 20.10
C ARG A 26 -12.08 4.40 18.68
N TYR A 27 -11.08 5.26 18.51
CA TYR A 27 -10.50 5.53 17.20
C TYR A 27 -9.72 4.31 16.70
N MET A 28 -10.09 3.82 15.53
CA MET A 28 -9.45 2.70 14.84
C MET A 28 -9.16 3.09 13.37
N PRO A 29 -8.16 2.49 12.71
CA PRO A 29 -7.89 2.65 11.28
C PRO A 29 -9.17 2.63 10.43
N ALA A 30 -9.36 3.70 9.66
CA ALA A 30 -10.57 3.97 8.89
C ALA A 30 -10.32 4.48 7.47
N GLY A 31 -9.06 4.52 7.04
CA GLY A 31 -8.69 4.72 5.64
C GLY A 31 -7.81 3.57 5.17
N THR A 32 -8.17 2.93 4.07
CA THR A 32 -7.22 2.10 3.31
C THR A 32 -6.07 2.98 2.81
N ARG A 33 -4.96 2.39 2.35
CA ARG A 33 -3.84 3.12 1.71
C ARG A 33 -3.23 4.28 2.54
N THR A 34 -3.34 4.29 3.88
CA THR A 34 -2.51 5.22 4.68
C THR A 34 -1.05 4.80 4.55
N HIS A 35 -0.14 5.74 4.25
CA HIS A 35 1.29 5.46 4.06
C HIS A 35 2.12 6.42 4.90
N TRP A 36 3.20 5.92 5.51
CA TRP A 36 4.12 6.79 6.24
C TRP A 36 4.89 7.67 5.26
N PRO A 37 5.03 8.98 5.52
CA PRO A 37 5.95 9.81 4.75
C PRO A 37 7.36 9.22 4.80
N GLY A 38 8.09 9.22 3.68
CA GLY A 38 9.36 8.52 3.63
C GLY A 38 10.12 8.60 2.31
N GLY A 39 11.24 7.89 2.29
CA GLY A 39 12.12 7.75 1.12
C GLY A 39 13.05 8.94 0.90
N PHE A 40 12.50 10.15 0.71
CA PHE A 40 13.27 11.36 0.46
C PHE A 40 12.45 12.63 0.74
N THR A 41 13.15 13.76 0.91
CA THR A 41 12.51 15.08 0.94
C THR A 41 12.42 15.67 -0.46
N GLN A 42 11.51 16.63 -0.64
CA GLN A 42 11.31 17.37 -1.87
C GLN A 42 11.41 18.86 -1.60
N THR A 43 11.69 19.66 -2.62
CA THR A 43 11.91 21.11 -2.46
C THR A 43 10.69 21.91 -2.93
N TYR A 44 10.32 22.95 -2.17
CA TYR A 44 9.38 23.96 -2.62
C TYR A 44 10.05 24.82 -3.71
N ALA A 45 9.59 24.68 -4.95
CA ALA A 45 10.10 25.44 -6.08
C ALA A 45 9.49 26.85 -6.15
N ALA A 46 10.20 27.79 -6.79
CA ALA A 46 9.72 29.14 -6.98
C ALA A 46 8.41 29.15 -7.78
N GLY A 47 7.39 29.88 -7.29
CA GLY A 47 6.07 29.93 -7.91
C GLY A 47 5.23 28.66 -7.77
N LEU A 48 5.70 27.66 -7.01
CA LEU A 48 5.02 26.37 -6.75
C LEU A 48 5.09 25.98 -5.25
N ASN A 49 5.29 26.97 -4.39
CA ASN A 49 5.56 26.78 -2.97
C ASN A 49 4.29 26.64 -2.12
N TYR A 50 3.11 26.94 -2.68
CA TYR A 50 1.81 26.56 -2.15
C TYR A 50 1.30 25.34 -2.90
N GLN A 51 0.86 24.32 -2.18
CA GLN A 51 0.56 23.01 -2.74
C GLN A 51 -0.76 22.46 -2.19
N CYS A 52 -1.42 21.63 -2.98
CA CYS A 52 -2.62 20.93 -2.58
C CYS A 52 -2.61 19.50 -3.12
N SER A 53 -2.78 18.53 -2.23
CA SER A 53 -3.01 17.13 -2.61
C SER A 53 -4.49 16.79 -2.43
N LYS A 54 -5.05 16.05 -3.38
CA LYS A 54 -6.38 15.44 -3.30
C LYS A 54 -6.23 13.93 -3.41
N LEU A 55 -6.40 13.26 -2.28
CA LEU A 55 -6.15 11.83 -2.10
C LEU A 55 -7.46 11.12 -1.77
N PHE A 56 -7.62 9.88 -2.21
CA PHE A 56 -8.81 9.07 -1.95
C PHE A 56 -8.47 7.80 -1.17
N PHE A 57 -9.39 7.40 -0.30
CA PHE A 57 -9.26 6.28 0.62
C PHE A 57 -10.58 5.50 0.70
N GLY A 58 -10.50 4.21 0.99
CA GLY A 58 -11.64 3.36 1.27
C GLY A 58 -11.99 3.36 2.76
N SER A 59 -13.29 3.48 3.09
CA SER A 59 -13.80 3.42 4.45
C SER A 59 -13.98 1.98 4.95
N PRO A 60 -14.07 1.74 6.28
CA PRO A 60 -14.39 0.42 6.84
C PRO A 60 -15.73 -0.13 6.34
N ASP A 61 -16.01 -1.41 6.56
CA ASP A 61 -17.30 -2.04 6.21
C ASP A 61 -18.46 -1.66 7.16
N TYR A 62 -18.30 -0.57 7.92
CA TYR A 62 -19.29 -0.02 8.84
C TYR A 62 -19.31 1.52 8.74
N PRO A 63 -20.46 2.17 9.02
CA PRO A 63 -20.55 3.62 8.99
C PRO A 63 -19.67 4.29 10.05
N THR A 64 -19.08 5.44 9.71
CA THR A 64 -18.21 6.21 10.61
C THR A 64 -18.50 7.70 10.52
N ARG A 65 -18.26 8.44 11.60
CA ARG A 65 -18.64 9.86 11.67
C ARG A 65 -17.56 10.76 12.26
N ASP A 66 -16.88 10.29 13.29
CA ASP A 66 -15.90 11.09 14.03
C ASP A 66 -14.49 10.59 13.68
N PHE A 67 -13.70 11.44 13.02
CA PHE A 67 -12.39 11.11 12.49
C PHE A 67 -11.26 11.84 13.23
N LEU A 68 -10.13 11.14 13.36
CA LEU A 68 -8.85 11.64 13.86
C LEU A 68 -7.77 11.34 12.81
N ILE A 69 -7.08 12.38 12.35
CA ILE A 69 -6.22 12.33 11.18
C ILE A 69 -4.86 12.96 11.54
N PRO A 70 -3.88 12.16 11.97
CA PRO A 70 -2.53 12.63 12.27
C PRO A 70 -1.78 13.07 11.01
N PHE A 71 -1.05 14.19 11.13
CA PHE A 71 -0.05 14.66 10.17
C PHE A 71 1.29 14.80 10.89
N VAL A 72 2.39 14.45 10.22
CA VAL A 72 3.72 14.33 10.86
C VAL A 72 4.74 15.25 10.21
N GLY A 73 5.72 15.71 10.98
CA GLY A 73 6.86 16.51 10.53
C GLY A 73 8.14 15.70 10.31
N PHE A 74 8.06 14.37 10.33
CA PHE A 74 9.18 13.45 10.12
C PHE A 74 8.79 12.35 9.12
N GLY A 75 9.79 11.78 8.46
CA GLY A 75 9.63 10.70 7.51
C GLY A 75 10.54 9.52 7.83
N VAL A 76 10.22 8.39 7.22
CA VAL A 76 10.91 7.12 7.43
C VAL A 76 11.87 6.85 6.27
N THR A 77 13.07 6.39 6.59
CA THR A 77 14.04 5.88 5.61
C THR A 77 13.46 4.67 4.93
N GLU A 78 13.58 4.63 3.61
CA GLU A 78 13.35 3.44 2.79
C GLU A 78 14.70 2.84 2.36
N GLY A 79 14.79 1.51 2.25
CA GLY A 79 16.01 0.81 1.87
C GLY A 79 16.89 0.39 3.06
N GLY A 80 18.21 0.45 2.91
CA GLY A 80 19.15 -0.31 3.76
C GLY A 80 19.18 0.03 5.26
N LEU A 81 18.68 1.20 5.68
CA LEU A 81 18.54 1.58 7.09
C LEU A 81 17.08 1.68 7.53
N ALA A 82 16.14 1.22 6.71
CA ALA A 82 14.73 1.27 7.05
C ALA A 82 14.44 0.40 8.30
N PRO A 83 13.55 0.82 9.21
CA PRO A 83 12.66 1.97 9.12
C PRO A 83 13.11 3.13 10.03
N GLN A 84 14.36 3.57 9.94
CA GLN A 84 14.85 4.74 10.70
C GLN A 84 14.09 6.02 10.36
N GLU A 85 13.74 6.82 11.36
CA GLU A 85 12.97 8.06 11.18
C GLU A 85 13.90 9.28 11.01
N THR A 86 14.61 9.29 9.88
CA THR A 86 15.68 10.27 9.58
C THR A 86 15.42 11.09 8.32
N ILE A 87 14.32 10.85 7.62
CA ILE A 87 13.92 11.65 6.45
C ILE A 87 13.19 12.88 6.98
N ASN A 88 13.93 13.96 7.21
CA ASN A 88 13.42 15.14 7.89
C ASN A 88 13.41 16.36 6.97
N PRO A 89 12.30 17.12 6.90
CA PRO A 89 12.30 18.40 6.24
C PRO A 89 13.22 19.38 7.01
N ASN A 90 13.81 20.34 6.32
CA ASN A 90 14.63 21.39 6.93
C ASN A 90 13.82 22.53 7.60
N ALA A 91 12.50 22.45 7.54
CA ALA A 91 11.56 23.39 8.15
C ALA A 91 10.25 22.68 8.50
N ASP A 92 9.43 23.32 9.33
CA ASP A 92 8.12 22.81 9.73
C ASP A 92 7.20 22.60 8.53
N MET A 93 6.35 21.58 8.62
CA MET A 93 5.29 21.33 7.66
C MET A 93 4.10 22.26 7.97
N LEU A 94 3.96 23.36 7.21
CA LEU A 94 2.90 24.34 7.40
C LEU A 94 1.63 23.91 6.64
N ILE A 95 0.57 23.63 7.37
CA ILE A 95 -0.73 23.21 6.86
C ILE A 95 -1.66 24.43 6.90
N ASP A 96 -2.17 24.83 5.74
CA ASP A 96 -3.07 25.99 5.60
C ASP A 96 -4.54 25.60 5.82
N GLU A 97 -4.94 24.44 5.33
CA GLU A 97 -6.31 23.93 5.40
C GLU A 97 -6.34 22.44 5.05
N VAL A 98 -7.25 21.69 5.67
CA VAL A 98 -7.52 20.31 5.27
C VAL A 98 -9.03 20.10 5.19
N ASN A 99 -9.50 19.48 4.11
CA ASN A 99 -10.90 19.15 3.90
C ASN A 99 -11.11 17.64 3.78
N PHE A 100 -12.10 17.14 4.50
CA PHE A 100 -12.69 15.83 4.29
C PHE A 100 -13.67 15.91 3.11
N LEU A 101 -13.46 15.09 2.08
CA LEU A 101 -14.30 15.01 0.89
C LEU A 101 -15.26 13.83 1.03
N HIS A 102 -16.52 14.11 1.30
CA HIS A 102 -17.53 13.08 1.44
C HIS A 102 -18.06 12.62 0.07
N PRO A 103 -18.36 11.32 -0.14
CA PRO A 103 -18.84 10.81 -1.43
C PRO A 103 -20.16 11.41 -1.93
N ASN A 104 -20.91 12.12 -1.09
CA ASN A 104 -22.09 12.88 -1.51
C ASN A 104 -21.76 14.26 -2.15
N GLY A 105 -20.48 14.60 -2.29
CA GLY A 105 -20.00 15.87 -2.84
C GLY A 105 -19.74 16.97 -1.80
N SER A 106 -20.10 16.77 -0.53
CA SER A 106 -19.83 17.75 0.53
C SER A 106 -18.35 17.78 0.91
N LYS A 107 -17.86 18.97 1.27
CA LYS A 107 -16.55 19.19 1.89
C LYS A 107 -16.74 19.61 3.35
N TYR A 108 -15.99 19.01 4.26
CA TYR A 108 -16.03 19.35 5.69
C TYR A 108 -14.62 19.69 6.19
N PRO A 109 -14.42 20.80 6.92
CA PRO A 109 -13.11 21.18 7.41
C PRO A 109 -12.62 20.19 8.46
N ILE A 110 -11.35 19.81 8.37
CA ILE A 110 -10.61 19.09 9.40
C ILE A 110 -9.87 20.14 10.23
N LEU A 111 -10.11 20.16 11.54
CA LEU A 111 -9.60 21.19 12.45
C LEU A 111 -8.56 20.61 13.41
N PHE A 112 -7.53 21.40 13.71
CA PHE A 112 -6.45 21.11 14.64
C PHE A 112 -6.67 21.94 15.91
N GLY A 113 -7.26 21.33 16.94
CA GLY A 113 -7.60 22.04 18.17
C GLY A 113 -8.57 23.22 17.95
N GLY A 114 -9.42 23.13 16.93
CA GLY A 114 -10.37 24.20 16.53
C GLY A 114 -9.83 25.17 15.46
N SER A 115 -8.55 25.08 15.09
CA SER A 115 -7.95 25.88 14.01
C SER A 115 -7.94 25.11 12.67
N ALA A 116 -8.12 25.78 11.55
CA ALA A 116 -7.93 25.17 10.22
C ALA A 116 -6.44 25.03 9.84
N VAL A 117 -5.58 25.85 10.45
CA VAL A 117 -4.14 25.91 10.21
C VAL A 117 -3.40 25.13 11.30
N ALA A 118 -2.32 24.44 10.93
CA ALA A 118 -1.41 23.78 11.85
C ALA A 118 0.03 23.78 11.32
N ALA A 119 1.00 23.52 12.20
CA ALA A 119 2.38 23.29 11.83
C ALA A 119 2.88 21.99 12.49
N ALA A 120 3.29 21.01 11.70
CA ALA A 120 3.98 19.85 12.23
C ALA A 120 5.47 20.14 12.28
N THR A 121 6.00 20.31 13.50
CA THR A 121 7.41 20.63 13.74
C THR A 121 8.35 19.65 13.03
N ALA A 122 9.36 20.17 12.36
CA ALA A 122 10.34 19.35 11.65
C ALA A 122 10.94 18.26 12.57
N ALA A 123 11.15 17.08 11.99
CA ALA A 123 11.77 15.89 12.59
C ALA A 123 11.04 15.24 13.79
N THR A 124 10.05 15.87 14.40
CA THR A 124 9.44 15.35 15.65
C THR A 124 7.95 15.63 15.79
N GLY A 125 7.43 16.68 15.13
CA GLY A 125 6.09 17.17 15.35
C GLY A 125 5.01 16.24 14.81
N ILE A 126 3.92 16.16 15.56
CA ILE A 126 2.70 15.46 15.17
C ILE A 126 1.53 16.40 15.49
N VAL A 127 0.68 16.66 14.52
CA VAL A 127 -0.57 17.42 14.70
C VAL A 127 -1.75 16.54 14.36
N HIS A 128 -2.83 16.65 15.13
CA HIS A 128 -3.99 15.78 15.04
C HIS A 128 -5.18 16.58 14.51
N GLY A 129 -5.53 16.36 13.25
CA GLY A 129 -6.73 16.91 12.64
C GLY A 129 -7.96 16.12 13.08
N GLN A 130 -9.07 16.80 13.33
CA GLN A 130 -10.33 16.19 13.74
C GLN A 130 -11.49 16.71 12.89
N VAL A 131 -12.41 15.83 12.53
CA VAL A 131 -13.66 16.19 11.87
C VAL A 131 -14.79 15.29 12.36
N SER A 132 -15.93 15.89 12.68
CA SER A 132 -17.19 15.18 12.94
C SER A 132 -18.14 15.49 11.80
N LEU A 133 -18.53 14.45 11.07
CA LEU A 133 -19.41 14.60 9.91
C LEU A 133 -20.86 14.82 10.38
N PRO A 134 -21.63 15.72 9.73
CA PRO A 134 -23.06 15.89 10.03
C PRO A 134 -23.91 14.71 9.54
N VAL A 135 -23.38 13.91 8.61
CA VAL A 135 -23.97 12.67 8.11
C VAL A 135 -22.88 11.61 8.13
N ASP A 136 -23.22 10.41 8.58
CA ASP A 136 -22.26 9.29 8.64
C ASP A 136 -21.68 9.02 7.25
N LEU A 137 -20.36 8.85 7.20
CA LEU A 137 -19.71 8.26 6.05
C LEU A 137 -20.24 6.84 5.87
N PRO A 138 -20.80 6.48 4.70
CA PRO A 138 -21.26 5.12 4.47
C PRO A 138 -20.12 4.11 4.61
N GLY A 139 -20.44 2.95 5.18
CA GLY A 139 -19.51 1.82 5.16
C GLY A 139 -19.20 1.40 3.73
N TRP A 140 -17.99 0.88 3.51
CA TRP A 140 -17.51 0.38 2.23
C TRP A 140 -17.56 1.42 1.10
N SER A 141 -17.35 2.70 1.42
CA SER A 141 -17.35 3.81 0.47
C SER A 141 -15.94 4.34 0.19
N ILE A 142 -15.83 5.23 -0.79
CA ILE A 142 -14.61 5.97 -1.09
C ILE A 142 -14.82 7.41 -0.64
N PHE A 143 -13.89 7.93 0.15
CA PHE A 143 -13.86 9.32 0.60
C PHE A 143 -12.49 9.93 0.31
N GLY A 144 -12.38 11.25 0.36
CA GLY A 144 -11.12 11.94 0.08
C GLY A 144 -10.62 12.81 1.22
N VAL A 145 -9.34 13.14 1.17
CA VAL A 145 -8.72 14.20 1.96
C VAL A 145 -8.03 15.15 0.98
N GLU A 146 -8.35 16.43 1.12
CA GLU A 146 -7.73 17.53 0.37
C GLU A 146 -6.86 18.33 1.35
N THR A 147 -5.53 18.34 1.17
CA THR A 147 -4.58 18.97 2.10
C THR A 147 -3.88 20.13 1.40
N PHE A 148 -4.09 21.35 1.90
CA PHE A 148 -3.39 22.57 1.48
C PHE A 148 -2.23 22.85 2.43
N TYR A 149 -1.05 23.08 1.87
CA TYR A 149 0.17 23.32 2.64
C TYR A 149 1.15 24.16 1.85
N HIS A 150 2.10 24.77 2.54
CA HIS A 150 3.13 25.57 1.91
C HIS A 150 4.46 25.50 2.65
N GLY A 151 5.46 26.11 2.02
CA GLY A 151 6.72 26.44 2.68
C GLY A 151 7.42 27.57 1.96
N THR A 152 8.51 28.05 2.56
CA THR A 152 9.42 28.98 1.91
C THR A 152 10.08 28.31 0.71
N ILE A 153 10.25 29.05 -0.39
CA ILE A 153 10.98 28.57 -1.57
C ILE A 153 12.38 28.10 -1.15
N GLY A 154 12.81 26.93 -1.61
CA GLY A 154 14.08 26.30 -1.25
C GLY A 154 14.05 25.48 0.04
N ASN A 155 13.02 25.63 0.89
CA ASN A 155 12.81 24.68 1.97
C ASN A 155 12.34 23.34 1.42
N THR A 156 12.58 22.30 2.20
CA THR A 156 12.16 20.95 1.86
C THR A 156 10.93 20.52 2.64
N TYR A 157 10.14 19.63 2.05
CA TYR A 157 9.02 18.96 2.69
C TYR A 157 9.16 17.44 2.55
N ILE A 158 8.39 16.72 3.37
CA ILE A 158 8.24 15.26 3.28
C ILE A 158 6.91 14.92 2.63
N GLY A 159 6.91 13.87 1.82
CA GLY A 159 5.69 13.34 1.19
C GLY A 159 5.52 11.86 1.48
N GLY A 160 4.29 11.39 1.40
CA GLY A 160 3.94 9.97 1.55
C GLY A 160 3.17 9.40 0.37
N TYR A 161 2.67 10.25 -0.53
CA TYR A 161 1.66 9.84 -1.49
C TYR A 161 2.02 10.11 -2.95
N ARG A 162 2.02 9.07 -3.77
CA ARG A 162 2.03 9.16 -5.24
C ARG A 162 0.60 9.29 -5.75
N ILE A 163 0.29 10.32 -6.52
CA ILE A 163 -1.08 10.52 -7.02
C ILE A 163 -1.49 9.45 -8.04
N GLN A 164 -2.65 8.86 -7.81
CA GLN A 164 -3.24 7.77 -8.60
C GLN A 164 -4.32 8.34 -9.53
N ARG A 165 -3.92 8.71 -10.75
CA ARG A 165 -4.74 9.42 -11.73
C ARG A 165 -6.08 8.73 -12.03
N HIS A 166 -6.07 7.41 -12.14
CA HIS A 166 -7.26 6.60 -12.45
C HIS A 166 -8.32 6.63 -11.34
N ARG A 167 -7.95 7.04 -10.14
CA ARG A 167 -8.85 7.23 -8.99
C ARG A 167 -9.32 8.68 -8.83
N GLY A 168 -8.96 9.56 -9.77
CA GLY A 168 -9.32 10.98 -9.75
C GLY A 168 -8.47 11.82 -8.78
N GLU A 169 -7.37 11.28 -8.27
CA GLU A 169 -6.43 12.03 -7.42
C GLU A 169 -5.69 13.11 -8.18
N LYS A 170 -5.33 14.19 -7.48
CA LYS A 170 -4.70 15.38 -8.05
C LYS A 170 -3.63 15.95 -7.14
N TYR A 171 -2.61 16.54 -7.76
CA TYR A 171 -1.56 17.28 -7.07
C TYR A 171 -1.35 18.64 -7.75
N TRP A 172 -1.75 19.70 -7.06
CA TRP A 172 -1.64 21.07 -7.55
C TRP A 172 -0.56 21.83 -6.80
N ALA A 173 0.05 22.78 -7.49
CA ALA A 173 0.99 23.74 -6.91
C ALA A 173 0.86 25.11 -7.61
N ALA A 174 1.04 26.18 -6.86
CA ALA A 174 1.00 27.57 -7.30
C ALA A 174 1.87 28.48 -6.40
N GLY A 175 1.98 29.76 -6.76
CA GLY A 175 2.78 30.75 -6.04
C GLY A 175 2.13 31.32 -4.79
N ASP A 176 0.81 31.12 -4.63
CA ASP A 176 0.03 31.62 -3.51
C ASP A 176 -1.16 30.70 -3.18
N LEU A 177 -1.71 30.85 -1.96
CA LEU A 177 -2.81 30.03 -1.45
C LEU A 177 -4.11 30.19 -2.26
N ALA A 178 -4.43 31.39 -2.75
CA ALA A 178 -5.67 31.64 -3.48
C ALA A 178 -5.65 30.95 -4.84
N SER A 179 -4.51 31.00 -5.54
CA SER A 179 -4.29 30.34 -6.82
C SER A 179 -4.41 28.82 -6.70
N VAL A 180 -3.78 28.19 -5.70
CA VAL A 180 -3.89 26.73 -5.54
C VAL A 180 -5.31 26.31 -5.13
N LYS A 181 -6.01 27.11 -4.32
CA LYS A 181 -7.44 26.89 -4.02
C LYS A 181 -8.32 27.01 -5.26
N SER A 182 -8.02 27.93 -6.16
CA SER A 182 -8.73 28.08 -7.44
C SER A 182 -8.56 26.82 -8.31
N LEU A 183 -7.34 26.29 -8.43
CA LEU A 183 -7.08 25.02 -9.13
C LEU A 183 -7.87 23.86 -8.54
N ALA A 184 -7.86 23.74 -7.21
CA ALA A 184 -8.58 22.68 -6.50
C ALA A 184 -10.11 22.80 -6.65
N ALA A 185 -10.65 24.01 -6.53
CA ALA A 185 -12.08 24.29 -6.71
C ALA A 185 -12.56 24.00 -8.13
N ALA A 186 -11.74 24.29 -9.14
CA ALA A 186 -12.01 23.97 -10.53
C ALA A 186 -11.82 22.47 -10.86
N ASN A 187 -11.30 21.67 -9.92
CA ASN A 187 -10.85 20.30 -10.14
C ASN A 187 -9.95 20.20 -11.38
N ALA A 188 -9.03 21.16 -11.52
CA ALA A 188 -8.14 21.28 -12.66
C ALA A 188 -7.26 20.03 -12.82
N PRO A 189 -6.65 19.80 -14.00
CA PRO A 189 -5.54 18.85 -14.11
C PRO A 189 -4.45 19.11 -13.07
N SER A 190 -3.73 18.06 -12.65
CA SER A 190 -2.57 18.22 -11.77
C SER A 190 -1.56 19.19 -12.39
N THR A 191 -0.84 19.94 -11.57
CA THR A 191 0.26 20.77 -12.06
C THR A 191 1.31 19.86 -12.69
N ALA A 192 1.72 20.13 -13.93
CA ALA A 192 2.57 19.23 -14.72
C ALA A 192 3.89 18.86 -14.01
N ASP A 193 4.46 19.78 -13.25
CA ASP A 193 5.67 19.57 -12.46
C ASP A 193 5.44 18.61 -11.26
N ARG A 194 4.22 18.60 -10.70
CA ARG A 194 3.85 17.75 -9.55
C ARG A 194 3.38 16.35 -9.95
N ASP A 195 2.87 16.19 -11.17
CA ASP A 195 2.43 14.90 -11.72
C ASP A 195 2.89 14.76 -13.18
N PRO A 196 4.21 14.70 -13.43
CA PRO A 196 4.75 14.63 -14.79
C PRO A 196 4.52 13.25 -15.39
N ASP A 197 4.10 13.22 -16.66
CA ASP A 197 3.85 11.99 -17.41
C ASP A 197 5.04 11.03 -17.44
N LEU A 198 6.27 11.57 -17.57
CA LEU A 198 7.50 10.78 -17.65
C LEU A 198 7.77 9.98 -16.37
N PHE A 199 7.30 10.46 -15.21
CA PHE A 199 7.55 9.80 -13.93
C PHE A 199 6.30 9.16 -13.31
N TYR A 200 5.15 9.24 -13.97
CA TYR A 200 3.97 8.53 -13.51
C TYR A 200 4.27 7.03 -13.43
N ASN A 201 3.87 6.40 -12.32
CA ASN A 201 4.12 4.98 -12.06
C ASN A 201 5.61 4.58 -11.93
N THR A 202 6.51 5.54 -11.71
CA THR A 202 7.95 5.31 -11.56
C THR A 202 8.38 5.40 -10.10
N VAL A 203 9.12 4.39 -9.64
CA VAL A 203 9.79 4.39 -8.33
C VAL A 203 11.21 4.93 -8.51
N GLY A 204 11.64 5.79 -7.60
CA GLY A 204 12.98 6.35 -7.60
C GLY A 204 13.19 7.30 -6.42
N ASN A 205 14.08 8.27 -6.60
CA ASN A 205 14.39 9.33 -5.66
C ASN A 205 13.69 10.65 -6.04
N ALA A 206 14.06 11.74 -5.36
CA ALA A 206 13.48 13.07 -5.57
C ALA A 206 13.61 13.63 -7.01
N SER A 207 14.54 13.12 -7.82
CA SER A 207 14.85 13.64 -9.16
C SER A 207 14.36 12.76 -10.32
N ASN A 208 14.03 11.49 -10.06
CA ASN A 208 13.67 10.52 -11.11
C ASN A 208 12.43 9.69 -10.76
N SER A 209 11.52 10.24 -9.95
CA SER A 209 10.25 9.62 -9.62
C SER A 209 9.15 10.66 -9.53
N GLN A 210 7.89 10.20 -9.51
CA GLN A 210 6.75 11.10 -9.31
C GLN A 210 6.93 11.86 -7.98
N PRO A 211 6.70 13.18 -7.93
CA PRO A 211 6.67 13.92 -6.69
C PRO A 211 5.68 13.31 -5.68
N LEU A 212 6.08 13.25 -4.41
CA LEU A 212 5.27 12.72 -3.32
C LEU A 212 4.46 13.86 -2.69
N ALA A 213 3.14 13.76 -2.68
CA ALA A 213 2.30 14.69 -1.94
C ALA A 213 2.46 14.49 -0.42
N TYR A 214 2.46 15.59 0.33
CA TYR A 214 2.18 15.57 1.76
C TYR A 214 0.69 15.26 2.01
N GLY A 215 0.41 14.56 3.10
CA GLY A 215 -0.93 14.10 3.43
C GLY A 215 -0.98 13.43 4.81
N PRO A 216 -2.13 12.85 5.17
CA PRO A 216 -2.32 12.14 6.44
C PRO A 216 -1.29 11.03 6.65
N ALA A 217 -0.73 10.90 7.85
CA ALA A 217 0.06 9.71 8.19
C ALA A 217 -0.85 8.51 8.47
N LEU A 218 -2.01 8.76 9.11
CA LEU A 218 -3.06 7.79 9.39
C LEU A 218 -4.43 8.45 9.22
N ILE A 219 -5.47 7.65 9.04
CA ILE A 219 -6.86 8.07 9.12
C ILE A 219 -7.56 7.11 10.07
N LEU A 220 -8.06 7.64 11.19
CA LEU A 220 -8.74 6.88 12.23
C LEU A 220 -10.17 7.38 12.37
N ALA A 221 -11.09 6.51 12.75
CA ALA A 221 -12.46 6.90 13.07
C ALA A 221 -13.04 6.10 14.23
N LYS A 222 -14.03 6.70 14.90
CA LYS A 222 -14.93 6.03 15.84
C LYS A 222 -16.00 5.23 15.10
N GLY A 223 -16.70 4.37 15.83
CA GLY A 223 -17.75 3.48 15.29
C GLY A 223 -17.29 2.04 15.08
N TRP A 224 -16.13 1.66 15.64
CA TRP A 224 -15.57 0.32 15.49
C TRP A 224 -16.51 -0.78 16.01
N ASP A 225 -16.74 -1.78 15.17
CA ASP A 225 -17.76 -2.81 15.31
C ASP A 225 -17.24 -4.15 15.88
N GLY A 226 -15.99 -4.18 16.35
CA GLY A 226 -15.38 -5.39 16.92
C GLY A 226 -14.66 -6.27 15.89
N ARG A 227 -14.52 -5.87 14.63
CA ARG A 227 -13.68 -6.61 13.67
C ARG A 227 -12.17 -6.45 13.98
N PRO A 228 -11.32 -7.46 13.76
CA PRO A 228 -9.88 -7.35 13.98
C PRO A 228 -9.26 -6.18 13.21
N VAL A 229 -8.33 -5.49 13.86
CA VAL A 229 -7.51 -4.44 13.24
C VAL A 229 -6.04 -4.84 13.40
N PRO A 230 -5.37 -5.24 12.31
CA PRO A 230 -3.97 -5.63 12.35
C PRO A 230 -3.05 -4.43 12.53
N LEU A 231 -2.19 -4.48 13.54
CA LEU A 231 -0.90 -3.78 13.54
C LEU A 231 0.06 -4.61 12.67
N MET A 232 0.31 -4.16 11.45
CA MET A 232 1.05 -4.92 10.46
C MET A 232 2.53 -4.53 10.44
N LEU A 233 3.39 -5.44 10.90
CA LEU A 233 4.84 -5.33 10.77
C LEU A 233 5.22 -5.85 9.39
N ALA A 234 5.85 -5.01 8.58
CA ALA A 234 5.89 -5.25 7.14
C ALA A 234 7.12 -4.65 6.46
N ASP A 235 7.26 -4.94 5.16
CA ASP A 235 8.16 -4.29 4.22
C ASP A 235 7.43 -3.94 2.90
N SER A 236 8.19 -3.74 1.81
CA SER A 236 7.68 -3.40 0.47
C SER A 236 6.72 -4.42 -0.15
N LEU A 237 6.54 -5.61 0.44
CA LEU A 237 5.65 -6.65 -0.06
C LEU A 237 4.21 -6.50 0.43
N VAL A 238 3.98 -5.78 1.54
CA VAL A 238 2.64 -5.36 1.99
C VAL A 238 2.17 -4.15 1.21
N GLU A 239 3.10 -3.22 1.00
CA GLU A 239 2.89 -1.98 0.29
C GLU A 239 4.04 -1.80 -0.70
N ARG A 240 3.74 -2.17 -1.95
CA ARG A 240 4.55 -1.74 -3.09
C ARG A 240 4.68 -0.21 -3.00
N GLN A 241 5.84 0.36 -3.38
CA GLN A 241 6.24 1.79 -3.37
C GLN A 241 5.28 2.77 -4.11
N GLU A 242 4.00 2.68 -3.80
CA GLU A 242 2.87 3.34 -4.42
C GLU A 242 2.91 3.43 -5.95
N ILE A 243 3.03 2.28 -6.63
CA ILE A 243 3.04 2.22 -8.11
C ILE A 243 1.64 2.55 -8.65
N ALA A 244 1.48 3.83 -8.97
CA ALA A 244 0.23 4.58 -8.98
C ALA A 244 -0.86 4.05 -9.92
N ALA A 245 -0.54 3.32 -11.00
CA ALA A 245 -1.55 2.79 -11.93
C ALA A 245 -2.14 1.45 -11.47
N SER A 246 -1.47 0.74 -10.54
CA SER A 246 -1.82 -0.64 -10.14
C SER A 246 -2.69 -0.74 -8.89
N ALA A 247 -3.08 0.39 -8.31
CA ALA A 247 -3.96 0.43 -7.16
C ALA A 247 -5.41 0.09 -7.54
N ASP A 248 -6.13 -0.63 -6.68
CA ASP A 248 -7.60 -0.73 -6.83
C ASP A 248 -8.30 0.59 -6.48
N ASP A 249 -9.63 0.63 -6.63
CA ASP A 249 -10.42 1.83 -6.36
C ASP A 249 -10.29 2.34 -4.92
N ARG A 250 -9.95 1.43 -3.99
CA ARG A 250 -9.71 1.72 -2.57
C ARG A 250 -8.22 1.96 -2.28
N GLY A 251 -7.38 2.06 -3.30
CA GLY A 251 -5.97 2.41 -3.17
C GLY A 251 -5.04 1.24 -2.80
N ASN A 252 -5.54 0.01 -2.67
CA ASN A 252 -4.69 -1.12 -2.28
C ASN A 252 -3.87 -1.63 -3.46
N MET A 253 -2.58 -1.90 -3.22
CA MET A 253 -1.65 -2.36 -4.26
C MET A 253 -1.06 -3.73 -3.94
N GLY A 254 -0.63 -4.00 -2.71
CA GLY A 254 0.03 -5.25 -2.33
C GLY A 254 -0.93 -6.40 -1.99
N ILE A 255 -0.36 -7.60 -1.86
CA ILE A 255 -1.08 -8.85 -1.54
C ILE A 255 -1.89 -8.67 -0.26
N TRP A 256 -1.24 -8.21 0.81
CA TRP A 256 -1.85 -8.18 2.13
C TRP A 256 -2.91 -7.10 2.28
N ARG A 257 -2.67 -5.89 1.77
CA ARG A 257 -3.69 -4.83 1.78
C ARG A 257 -4.95 -5.28 1.02
N ARG A 258 -4.80 -5.88 -0.17
CA ARG A 258 -5.92 -6.40 -0.97
C ARG A 258 -6.64 -7.56 -0.29
N TRP A 259 -5.91 -8.52 0.27
CA TRP A 259 -6.52 -9.70 0.91
C TRP A 259 -7.23 -9.35 2.22
N LEU A 260 -6.66 -8.44 3.02
CA LEU A 260 -7.30 -7.94 4.24
C LEU A 260 -8.55 -7.12 3.90
N ASP A 261 -8.49 -6.28 2.86
CA ASP A 261 -9.61 -5.45 2.43
C ASP A 261 -10.66 -6.24 1.63
N GLN A 262 -10.39 -7.47 1.19
CA GLN A 262 -11.41 -8.27 0.49
C GLN A 262 -12.62 -8.49 1.39
N ARG A 263 -13.77 -7.94 0.96
CA ARG A 263 -15.04 -8.09 1.63
C ARG A 263 -15.65 -9.46 1.33
N ASP A 264 -15.86 -10.26 2.36
CA ASP A 264 -16.65 -11.49 2.29
C ASP A 264 -17.72 -11.53 3.39
N PRO A 265 -18.81 -12.31 3.24
CA PRO A 265 -19.91 -12.32 4.20
C PRO A 265 -19.56 -12.79 5.61
N VAL A 266 -18.44 -13.49 5.80
CA VAL A 266 -18.03 -14.05 7.09
C VAL A 266 -17.07 -13.11 7.79
N TRP A 267 -16.02 -12.67 7.12
CA TRP A 267 -14.93 -11.92 7.75
C TRP A 267 -15.00 -10.42 7.48
N GLY A 268 -15.51 -10.01 6.32
CA GLY A 268 -15.50 -8.61 5.91
C GLY A 268 -14.10 -8.06 5.63
N SER A 269 -14.00 -6.74 5.52
CA SER A 269 -12.73 -6.03 5.32
C SER A 269 -12.07 -5.62 6.64
N TYR A 270 -10.74 -5.75 6.70
CA TYR A 270 -9.90 -5.25 7.77
C TYR A 270 -8.93 -4.20 7.25
N ILE A 271 -8.99 -2.99 7.83
CA ILE A 271 -8.05 -1.92 7.51
C ILE A 271 -6.84 -2.03 8.44
N PRO A 272 -5.64 -2.38 7.92
CA PRO A 272 -4.43 -2.50 8.75
C PRO A 272 -3.89 -1.13 9.16
N LEU A 273 -3.31 -1.07 10.36
CA LEU A 273 -2.28 -0.11 10.71
C LEU A 273 -0.93 -0.64 10.23
N VAL A 274 -0.46 -0.19 9.07
CA VAL A 274 0.81 -0.65 8.49
C VAL A 274 1.97 0.11 9.10
N MET A 275 2.93 -0.61 9.67
CA MET A 275 4.19 -0.08 10.22
C MET A 275 5.37 -0.29 9.27
N GLY A 276 5.26 -1.16 8.27
CA GLY A 276 6.35 -1.34 7.32
C GLY A 276 6.54 -0.13 6.41
N VAL A 277 7.78 0.06 5.96
CA VAL A 277 8.12 0.85 4.77
C VAL A 277 9.04 0.01 3.86
N PRO A 278 9.19 0.37 2.59
CA PRO A 278 10.10 -0.33 1.69
C PRO A 278 11.52 -0.51 2.25
N GLY A 279 12.01 -1.74 2.23
CA GLY A 279 13.33 -2.10 2.79
C GLY A 279 13.38 -2.31 4.29
N ALA A 280 12.28 -2.14 5.04
CA ALA A 280 12.29 -2.27 6.50
C ALA A 280 12.84 -3.64 6.97
N HIS A 281 13.75 -3.59 7.93
CA HIS A 281 14.30 -4.76 8.61
C HIS A 281 13.58 -4.97 9.95
N SER A 282 13.33 -6.22 10.32
CA SER A 282 12.84 -6.56 11.65
C SER A 282 13.84 -6.12 12.70
N GLU A 283 15.15 -6.27 12.49
CA GLU A 283 16.18 -5.92 13.48
C GLU A 283 16.21 -4.43 13.84
N THR A 284 15.73 -3.54 12.98
CA THR A 284 15.71 -2.07 13.18
C THR A 284 14.34 -1.52 13.58
N GLU A 285 13.23 -2.20 13.26
CA GLU A 285 11.89 -1.76 13.65
C GLU A 285 11.73 -1.73 15.17
N LEU A 286 11.12 -0.67 15.70
CA LEU A 286 11.00 -0.44 17.15
C LEU A 286 12.36 -0.48 17.89
N ALA A 287 13.45 -0.08 17.21
CA ALA A 287 14.73 0.23 17.83
C ALA A 287 14.83 1.74 18.10
N ALA A 288 15.88 2.20 18.79
CA ALA A 288 16.01 3.60 19.24
C ALA A 288 15.84 4.67 18.14
N SER A 289 16.16 4.34 16.89
CA SER A 289 16.05 5.21 15.72
C SER A 289 14.73 5.08 14.94
N ALA A 290 13.76 4.30 15.45
CA ALA A 290 12.46 4.04 14.84
C ALA A 290 11.35 4.01 15.91
N MET A 291 11.21 5.09 16.67
CA MET A 291 10.31 5.19 17.83
C MET A 291 9.18 6.21 17.67
N LEU A 292 9.31 7.22 16.81
CA LEU A 292 8.35 8.33 16.66
C LEU A 292 6.97 7.82 16.23
N ARG A 293 6.90 6.89 15.27
CA ARG A 293 5.62 6.28 14.82
C ARG A 293 4.94 5.50 15.94
N TRP A 294 5.72 4.77 16.73
CA TRP A 294 5.22 4.03 17.89
C TRP A 294 4.77 4.96 19.01
N ASN A 295 5.51 6.03 19.26
CA ASN A 295 5.15 7.05 20.23
C ASN A 295 3.87 7.78 19.81
N MET A 296 3.66 8.03 18.51
CA MET A 296 2.40 8.56 17.98
C MET A 296 1.22 7.63 18.29
N ILE A 297 1.37 6.33 18.00
CA ILE A 297 0.34 5.31 18.27
C ILE A 297 -0.02 5.28 19.76
N ASP A 298 0.97 5.35 20.64
CA ASP A 298 0.76 5.33 22.09
C ASP A 298 0.16 6.65 22.61
N ALA A 299 0.56 7.77 22.05
CA ALA A 299 -0.05 9.07 22.35
C ALA A 299 -1.54 9.06 21.97
N ILE A 300 -1.89 8.45 20.83
CA ILE A 300 -3.30 8.31 20.44
C ILE A 300 -4.05 7.38 21.39
N ALA A 301 -3.43 6.25 21.75
CA ALA A 301 -4.01 5.30 22.70
C ALA A 301 -4.35 5.96 24.05
N THR A 302 -3.39 6.69 24.61
CA THR A 302 -3.51 7.36 25.92
C THR A 302 -4.45 8.56 25.88
N THR A 303 -4.35 9.41 24.85
CA THR A 303 -5.08 10.68 24.77
C THR A 303 -6.53 10.50 24.32
N TYR A 304 -6.78 9.64 23.33
CA TYR A 304 -8.09 9.55 22.67
C TYR A 304 -8.84 8.24 22.92
N ASN A 305 -8.15 7.17 23.32
CA ASN A 305 -8.74 5.83 23.46
C ASN A 305 -8.71 5.29 24.91
N GLY A 306 -8.45 6.15 25.91
CA GLY A 306 -8.45 5.75 27.32
C GLY A 306 -7.43 4.66 27.65
N GLY A 307 -6.28 4.68 26.98
CA GLY A 307 -5.19 3.71 27.13
C GLY A 307 -5.30 2.47 26.22
N LYS A 308 -6.37 2.31 25.45
CA LYS A 308 -6.49 1.18 24.51
C LYS A 308 -5.74 1.49 23.21
N PRO A 309 -5.02 0.51 22.60
CA PRO A 309 -4.30 0.74 21.34
C PRO A 309 -5.25 1.14 20.20
N ILE A 310 -4.74 1.46 19.01
CA ILE A 310 -5.58 1.66 17.80
C ILE A 310 -5.62 0.40 16.91
N TRP A 311 -5.28 -0.75 17.49
CA TRP A 311 -5.20 -2.05 16.82
C TRP A 311 -5.64 -3.15 17.81
N THR A 312 -5.85 -4.36 17.33
CA THR A 312 -6.27 -5.49 18.17
C THR A 312 -5.26 -6.62 18.23
N PHE A 313 -4.57 -6.91 17.13
CA PHE A 313 -3.52 -7.93 17.09
C PHE A 313 -2.34 -7.49 16.21
N VAL A 314 -1.23 -8.23 16.30
CA VAL A 314 -0.04 -8.03 15.47
C VAL A 314 -0.06 -9.01 14.31
N LEU A 315 0.09 -8.52 13.09
CA LEU A 315 0.31 -9.34 11.89
C LEU A 315 1.75 -9.15 11.40
N ASP A 316 2.59 -10.17 11.55
CA ASP A 316 4.03 -10.07 11.29
C ASP A 316 4.44 -10.68 9.94
N GLN A 317 4.48 -9.82 8.91
CA GLN A 317 5.04 -10.11 7.59
C GLN A 317 6.52 -9.74 7.49
N SER A 318 7.08 -8.98 8.45
CA SER A 318 8.45 -8.48 8.43
C SER A 318 9.50 -9.60 8.37
N GLY A 319 10.76 -9.24 8.14
CA GLY A 319 11.88 -10.15 8.30
C GLY A 319 12.53 -10.56 7.00
N ARG A 320 11.95 -10.30 5.83
CA ARG A 320 12.56 -10.70 4.56
C ARG A 320 13.87 -9.96 4.30
N ASN A 321 13.95 -8.68 4.64
CA ASN A 321 15.18 -7.88 4.46
C ASN A 321 16.29 -8.27 5.45
N ASP A 322 15.97 -8.97 6.54
CA ASP A 322 16.93 -9.52 7.51
C ASP A 322 17.65 -10.80 7.02
N PHE A 323 17.55 -11.10 5.71
CA PHE A 323 18.09 -12.31 5.13
C PHE A 323 19.56 -12.52 5.51
N ASN A 324 19.91 -13.77 5.80
CA ASN A 324 21.25 -14.14 6.19
C ASN A 324 21.56 -15.54 5.66
N ALA A 325 22.84 -15.86 5.42
CA ALA A 325 23.23 -17.20 5.00
C ALA A 325 22.97 -18.23 6.12
N THR A 326 22.98 -17.79 7.37
CA THR A 326 22.65 -18.60 8.55
C THR A 326 21.17 -18.43 8.91
N ALA A 327 20.39 -19.51 8.77
CA ALA A 327 18.95 -19.51 9.04
C ALA A 327 18.61 -19.02 10.46
N GLY A 328 19.36 -19.46 11.48
CA GLY A 328 19.12 -19.08 12.87
C GLY A 328 19.24 -17.58 13.13
N THR A 329 20.20 -16.91 12.49
CA THR A 329 20.37 -15.45 12.56
C THR A 329 19.17 -14.73 11.93
N TRP A 330 18.76 -15.18 10.74
CA TRP A 330 17.62 -14.61 10.03
C TRP A 330 16.32 -14.79 10.82
N SER A 331 15.99 -16.01 11.24
CA SER A 331 14.80 -16.28 12.03
C SER A 331 14.82 -15.57 13.38
N GLY A 332 15.99 -15.47 14.03
CA GLY A 332 16.14 -14.80 15.31
C GLY A 332 15.85 -13.30 15.25
N ARG A 333 16.30 -12.61 14.20
CA ARG A 333 15.98 -11.19 13.97
C ARG A 333 14.48 -10.97 13.77
N LYS A 334 13.84 -11.81 12.96
CA LYS A 334 12.39 -11.76 12.73
C LYS A 334 11.61 -11.97 14.03
N THR A 335 11.87 -13.05 14.76
CA THR A 335 11.09 -13.36 15.98
C THR A 335 11.38 -12.42 17.13
N ALA A 336 12.57 -11.82 17.22
CA ALA A 336 12.90 -10.84 18.25
C ALA A 336 12.07 -9.54 18.16
N LEU A 337 11.64 -9.13 16.96
CA LEU A 337 10.74 -7.98 16.82
C LEU A 337 9.44 -8.20 17.61
N VAL A 338 8.77 -9.32 17.35
CA VAL A 338 7.50 -9.63 18.01
C VAL A 338 7.70 -10.08 19.45
N GLY A 339 8.60 -11.03 19.67
CA GLY A 339 8.80 -11.72 20.94
C GLY A 339 9.41 -10.86 22.04
N THR A 340 10.28 -9.91 21.68
CA THR A 340 10.98 -9.07 22.65
C THR A 340 10.46 -7.64 22.64
N ARG A 341 10.37 -7.00 21.47
CA ARG A 341 10.07 -5.55 21.41
C ARG A 341 8.58 -5.26 21.48
N VAL A 342 7.77 -5.85 20.61
CA VAL A 342 6.32 -5.60 20.61
C VAL A 342 5.66 -6.16 21.87
N LYS A 343 5.93 -7.42 22.23
CA LYS A 343 5.45 -8.00 23.49
C LYS A 343 6.05 -7.33 24.73
N GLY A 344 7.26 -6.77 24.64
CA GLY A 344 7.82 -5.94 25.71
C GLY A 344 7.07 -4.61 25.89
N ARG A 345 6.71 -3.95 24.78
CA ARG A 345 6.00 -2.66 24.79
C ARG A 345 4.53 -2.77 25.17
N TYR A 346 3.83 -3.79 24.67
CA TYR A 346 2.37 -3.93 24.82
C TYR A 346 1.94 -5.10 25.71
N GLY A 347 2.89 -5.86 26.26
CA GLY A 347 2.65 -6.97 27.17
C GLY A 347 2.74 -8.35 26.51
N ALA A 348 3.16 -9.34 27.29
CA ALA A 348 3.41 -10.71 26.84
C ALA A 348 2.17 -11.40 26.24
N GLY A 349 0.97 -10.99 26.67
CA GLY A 349 -0.32 -11.48 26.17
C GLY A 349 -0.74 -10.93 24.80
N THR A 350 0.05 -10.08 24.16
CA THR A 350 -0.26 -9.54 22.82
C THR A 350 -0.45 -10.68 21.81
N TRP A 351 -1.63 -10.74 21.19
CA TRP A 351 -1.94 -11.73 20.16
C TRP A 351 -1.17 -11.42 18.87
N CYS A 352 -0.36 -12.37 18.42
CA CYS A 352 0.54 -12.20 17.28
C CYS A 352 0.33 -13.32 16.26
N VAL A 353 0.15 -12.95 14.99
CA VAL A 353 0.04 -13.89 13.87
C VAL A 353 1.23 -13.72 12.95
N GLY A 354 2.03 -14.76 12.79
CA GLY A 354 3.18 -14.78 11.90
C GLY A 354 2.80 -15.10 10.45
N ILE A 355 3.60 -14.63 9.50
CA ILE A 355 3.48 -14.97 8.07
C ILE A 355 4.80 -15.56 7.59
N THR A 356 4.75 -16.63 6.77
CA THR A 356 5.94 -17.19 6.10
C THR A 356 6.49 -16.22 5.04
N LEU A 357 7.81 -16.22 4.86
CA LEU A 357 8.50 -15.30 3.97
C LEU A 357 8.52 -15.80 2.52
N MET A 358 8.41 -14.88 1.57
CA MET A 358 8.46 -15.17 0.14
C MET A 358 9.90 -15.31 -0.37
N PRO A 359 10.13 -16.20 -1.34
CA PRO A 359 11.42 -16.33 -2.03
C PRO A 359 11.72 -15.17 -2.98
N THR A 360 12.98 -15.11 -3.42
CA THR A 360 13.50 -14.25 -4.50
C THR A 360 13.88 -15.11 -5.68
N TYR A 361 13.66 -14.59 -6.89
CA TYR A 361 13.99 -15.31 -8.12
C TYR A 361 14.99 -14.54 -8.97
N THR A 362 15.52 -15.25 -9.96
CA THR A 362 16.15 -14.70 -11.17
C THR A 362 15.50 -15.39 -12.36
N SER A 363 15.72 -14.87 -13.57
CA SER A 363 15.17 -15.49 -14.77
C SER A 363 16.11 -15.43 -15.96
N SER A 364 16.11 -16.51 -16.75
CA SER A 364 16.79 -16.61 -18.03
C SER A 364 15.94 -16.14 -19.22
N ASP A 365 14.63 -15.95 -19.02
CA ASP A 365 13.65 -15.61 -20.06
C ASP A 365 12.73 -14.46 -19.64
N ALA A 366 13.23 -13.59 -18.76
CA ALA A 366 12.51 -12.45 -18.20
C ALA A 366 11.19 -12.81 -17.51
N GLY A 367 11.07 -13.99 -16.91
CA GLY A 367 9.90 -14.41 -16.14
C GLY A 367 8.76 -14.93 -17.00
N ARG A 368 9.05 -15.27 -18.27
CA ARG A 368 8.07 -15.79 -19.21
C ARG A 368 7.56 -17.17 -18.77
N THR A 369 8.47 -18.09 -18.47
CA THR A 369 8.12 -19.47 -18.11
C THR A 369 8.54 -19.82 -16.69
N VAL A 370 7.84 -20.75 -16.05
CA VAL A 370 8.23 -21.29 -14.73
C VAL A 370 9.58 -21.98 -14.84
N ALA A 371 9.84 -22.67 -15.96
CA ALA A 371 11.14 -23.30 -16.22
C ALA A 371 12.29 -22.28 -16.22
N GLY A 372 12.07 -21.10 -16.80
CA GLY A 372 13.06 -20.01 -16.90
C GLY A 372 13.39 -19.33 -15.57
N LEU A 373 12.54 -19.48 -14.54
CA LEU A 373 12.83 -18.98 -13.18
C LEU A 373 13.86 -19.85 -12.48
N SER A 374 14.79 -19.20 -11.77
CA SER A 374 15.81 -19.84 -10.94
C SER A 374 15.77 -19.28 -9.52
N VAL A 375 15.99 -20.15 -8.52
CA VAL A 375 16.01 -19.80 -7.09
C VAL A 375 17.33 -20.22 -6.46
N ALA A 376 18.01 -19.28 -5.81
CA ALA A 376 19.26 -19.55 -5.11
C ALA A 376 19.01 -20.35 -3.81
N ALA A 377 20.02 -21.09 -3.31
CA ALA A 377 19.91 -21.88 -2.09
C ALA A 377 19.46 -21.07 -0.86
N GLN A 378 19.83 -19.78 -0.80
CA GLN A 378 19.38 -18.88 0.25
C GLN A 378 17.87 -18.64 0.23
N TRP A 379 17.27 -18.57 -0.95
CA TRP A 379 15.87 -18.23 -1.18
C TRP A 379 15.00 -19.45 -1.49
N ASN A 380 15.54 -20.66 -1.56
CA ASN A 380 14.76 -21.84 -1.89
C ASN A 380 13.78 -22.17 -0.75
N PRO A 381 12.45 -22.11 -0.99
CA PRO A 381 11.44 -22.26 0.06
C PRO A 381 11.20 -23.72 0.47
N VAL A 382 11.78 -24.70 -0.24
CA VAL A 382 11.57 -26.14 -0.01
C VAL A 382 12.77 -26.80 0.67
N SER A 383 13.99 -26.51 0.21
CA SER A 383 15.22 -27.16 0.70
C SER A 383 16.33 -26.20 1.13
N GLY A 384 16.12 -24.89 1.01
CA GLY A 384 17.13 -23.86 1.26
C GLY A 384 17.11 -23.27 2.67
N VAL A 385 17.88 -22.19 2.85
CA VAL A 385 17.92 -21.40 4.10
C VAL A 385 16.52 -20.86 4.42
N LEU A 386 15.81 -20.34 3.41
CA LEU A 386 14.44 -19.87 3.55
C LEU A 386 13.48 -20.98 4.04
N ALA A 387 13.66 -22.22 3.58
CA ALA A 387 12.84 -23.35 4.06
C ALA A 387 13.02 -23.56 5.57
N THR A 388 14.25 -23.51 6.07
CA THR A 388 14.53 -23.58 7.51
C THR A 388 13.90 -22.40 8.26
N VAL A 389 14.04 -21.17 7.77
CA VAL A 389 13.45 -19.98 8.39
C VAL A 389 11.92 -20.08 8.45
N ASN A 390 11.28 -20.50 7.37
CA ASN A 390 9.83 -20.68 7.31
C ASN A 390 9.35 -21.81 8.23
N ASN A 391 10.12 -22.88 8.39
CA ASN A 391 9.83 -23.92 9.38
C ASN A 391 9.96 -23.39 10.82
N THR A 392 10.97 -22.55 11.09
CA THR A 392 11.10 -21.87 12.39
C THR A 392 9.92 -20.94 12.66
N ILE A 393 9.46 -20.17 11.67
CA ILE A 393 8.27 -19.30 11.82
C ILE A 393 7.04 -20.15 12.17
N LYS A 394 6.78 -21.22 11.42
CA LYS A 394 5.64 -22.12 11.64
C LYS A 394 5.66 -22.81 13.01
N ALA A 395 6.84 -23.13 13.53
CA ALA A 395 7.01 -23.80 14.82
C ALA A 395 7.19 -22.83 16.02
N SER A 396 7.28 -21.53 15.77
CA SER A 396 7.63 -20.55 16.81
C SER A 396 6.51 -20.34 17.81
N ALA A 397 6.82 -20.53 19.10
CA ALA A 397 5.93 -20.19 20.21
C ALA A 397 5.75 -18.66 20.41
N THR A 398 6.53 -17.82 19.70
CA THR A 398 6.33 -16.37 19.70
C THR A 398 4.99 -15.98 19.09
N TYR A 399 4.55 -16.71 18.06
CA TYR A 399 3.30 -16.47 17.37
C TYR A 399 2.18 -17.35 17.94
N ASN A 400 1.00 -16.78 18.10
CA ASN A 400 -0.19 -17.50 18.51
C ASN A 400 -0.76 -18.35 17.37
N LYS A 401 -0.63 -17.86 16.13
CA LYS A 401 -1.01 -18.55 14.89
C LYS A 401 -0.05 -18.15 13.78
N VAL A 402 0.00 -18.93 12.70
CA VAL A 402 0.81 -18.65 11.52
C VAL A 402 -0.03 -18.83 10.25
N ILE A 403 0.10 -17.88 9.32
CA ILE A 403 -0.39 -18.02 7.94
C ILE A 403 0.79 -18.50 7.09
N ASP A 404 0.64 -19.67 6.47
CA ASP A 404 1.58 -20.12 5.45
C ASP A 404 1.13 -19.61 4.08
N MET A 405 1.79 -18.56 3.59
CA MET A 405 1.44 -17.94 2.31
C MET A 405 2.10 -18.63 1.11
N LEU A 406 3.11 -19.48 1.34
CA LEU A 406 3.86 -20.11 0.25
C LEU A 406 2.95 -20.92 -0.71
N PRO A 407 2.00 -21.75 -0.24
CA PRO A 407 1.13 -22.50 -1.15
C PRO A 407 0.31 -21.59 -2.09
N ALA A 408 -0.14 -20.44 -1.59
CA ALA A 408 -0.88 -19.46 -2.39
C ALA A 408 0.03 -18.71 -3.38
N PHE A 409 1.29 -18.49 -3.00
CA PHE A 409 2.27 -17.76 -3.79
C PHE A 409 2.87 -18.58 -4.94
N LEU A 410 3.30 -19.81 -4.66
CA LEU A 410 4.11 -20.62 -5.55
C LEU A 410 3.34 -21.10 -6.80
N SER A 411 4.10 -21.49 -7.82
CA SER A 411 3.59 -22.16 -9.02
C SER A 411 3.06 -23.56 -8.68
N ASP A 412 2.01 -23.98 -9.38
CA ASP A 412 1.44 -25.32 -9.25
C ASP A 412 2.34 -26.39 -9.87
N GLY A 413 3.15 -26.03 -10.87
CA GLY A 413 4.03 -26.96 -11.59
C GLY A 413 5.41 -27.16 -10.94
N ASP A 414 5.86 -26.23 -10.09
CA ASP A 414 7.11 -26.33 -9.35
C ASP A 414 7.00 -25.54 -8.03
N PRO A 415 6.93 -26.22 -6.87
CA PRO A 415 6.78 -25.58 -5.56
C PRO A 415 8.05 -24.86 -5.08
N THR A 416 9.15 -24.88 -5.84
CA THR A 416 10.32 -24.06 -5.56
C THR A 416 10.25 -22.69 -6.24
N LYS A 417 9.28 -22.49 -7.15
CA LYS A 417 9.23 -21.34 -8.06
C LYS A 417 7.94 -20.54 -7.95
N GLY A 418 8.03 -19.28 -8.36
CA GLY A 418 6.93 -18.34 -8.38
C GLY A 418 6.08 -18.49 -9.65
N PRO A 419 4.98 -17.73 -9.75
CA PRO A 419 4.20 -17.71 -10.97
C PRO A 419 4.99 -17.01 -12.09
N ALA A 420 4.85 -17.49 -13.33
CA ALA A 420 5.46 -16.90 -14.52
C ALA A 420 4.38 -16.39 -15.48
N ALA A 421 4.77 -15.62 -16.50
CA ALA A 421 3.82 -14.98 -17.42
C ALA A 421 2.91 -15.98 -18.16
N GLU A 422 3.42 -17.17 -18.50
CA GLU A 422 2.66 -18.25 -19.15
C GLU A 422 1.40 -18.68 -18.39
N LEU A 423 1.34 -18.43 -17.07
CA LEU A 423 0.17 -18.73 -16.24
C LEU A 423 -0.97 -17.71 -16.38
N PHE A 424 -0.75 -16.63 -17.15
CA PHE A 424 -1.68 -15.51 -17.29
C PHE A 424 -1.93 -15.15 -18.76
N PRO A 425 -2.46 -16.05 -19.59
CA PRO A 425 -2.82 -15.71 -20.97
C PRO A 425 -3.88 -14.62 -20.98
N LEU A 426 -3.65 -13.56 -21.76
CA LEU A 426 -4.57 -12.43 -21.95
C LEU A 426 -5.15 -12.37 -23.37
N GLY A 427 -4.85 -13.37 -24.20
CA GLY A 427 -5.21 -13.40 -25.62
C GLY A 427 -4.07 -12.90 -26.49
N ASN A 428 -4.36 -11.94 -27.37
CA ASN A 428 -3.41 -11.46 -28.35
C ASN A 428 -3.40 -9.92 -28.40
N VAL A 429 -2.28 -9.35 -28.87
CA VAL A 429 -2.22 -7.94 -29.26
C VAL A 429 -3.18 -7.73 -30.44
N ILE A 430 -4.08 -6.75 -30.32
CA ILE A 430 -5.14 -6.51 -31.30
C ILE A 430 -4.68 -5.54 -32.39
N GLY A 431 -3.81 -4.59 -32.03
CA GLY A 431 -3.24 -3.64 -32.98
C GLY A 431 -2.02 -2.93 -32.42
N HIS A 432 -1.16 -2.51 -33.33
CA HIS A 432 0.05 -1.74 -33.05
C HIS A 432 -0.19 -0.23 -33.25
N PRO A 433 0.64 0.63 -32.64
CA PRO A 433 0.68 2.05 -33.01
C PRO A 433 1.04 2.21 -34.51
N GLY A 434 0.50 3.22 -35.19
CA GLY A 434 0.79 3.46 -36.62
C GLY A 434 2.30 3.60 -36.91
N ASN A 435 2.77 3.29 -38.11
CA ASN A 435 4.19 3.29 -38.53
C ASN A 435 5.16 2.40 -37.69
N GLN A 436 5.32 1.13 -38.07
CA GLN A 436 6.20 0.15 -37.42
C GLN A 436 7.64 0.11 -37.98
N ASP A 437 8.23 1.27 -38.25
CA ASP A 437 9.56 1.36 -38.87
C ASP A 437 10.74 0.88 -38.00
N GLY A 438 10.48 0.46 -36.75
CA GLY A 438 11.51 -0.02 -35.83
C GLY A 438 12.35 1.09 -35.20
N VAL A 439 12.06 2.35 -35.53
CA VAL A 439 12.86 3.54 -35.13
C VAL A 439 12.00 4.56 -34.40
N THR A 440 10.79 4.80 -34.87
CA THR A 440 9.85 5.71 -34.26
C THR A 440 9.35 5.11 -32.95
N THR A 441 9.49 5.84 -31.86
CA THR A 441 9.04 5.41 -30.54
C THR A 441 7.56 5.72 -30.33
N TRP A 442 6.86 4.78 -29.70
CA TRP A 442 5.43 4.87 -29.40
C TRP A 442 5.19 4.65 -27.91
N ASP A 443 4.15 5.30 -27.40
CA ASP A 443 3.68 5.17 -26.03
C ASP A 443 2.26 4.61 -25.93
N ILE A 444 1.64 4.17 -27.03
CA ILE A 444 0.28 3.60 -27.08
C ILE A 444 0.28 2.20 -27.71
N ILE A 445 -0.49 1.28 -27.15
CA ILE A 445 -0.74 -0.07 -27.68
C ILE A 445 -2.23 -0.44 -27.58
N LYS A 446 -2.78 -1.12 -28.60
CA LYS A 446 -4.18 -1.56 -28.62
C LYS A 446 -4.30 -3.01 -28.12
N LEU A 447 -5.00 -3.19 -27.00
CA LEU A 447 -5.16 -4.49 -26.31
C LEU A 447 -6.64 -4.79 -26.04
N PRO A 448 -7.00 -6.01 -25.62
CA PRO A 448 -8.35 -6.29 -25.11
C PRO A 448 -8.72 -5.34 -23.95
N ALA A 449 -9.95 -4.81 -23.95
CA ALA A 449 -10.41 -3.88 -22.93
C ALA A 449 -10.46 -4.49 -21.50
N SER A 450 -10.43 -5.83 -21.42
CA SER A 450 -10.39 -6.60 -20.17
C SER A 450 -9.03 -6.57 -19.47
N VAL A 451 -7.96 -6.15 -20.14
CA VAL A 451 -6.64 -6.03 -19.52
C VAL A 451 -6.66 -4.91 -18.46
N PRO A 452 -6.30 -5.17 -17.20
CA PRO A 452 -6.41 -4.17 -16.15
C PRO A 452 -5.33 -3.09 -16.31
N LEU A 453 -5.70 -1.84 -16.04
CA LEU A 453 -4.75 -0.73 -15.90
C LEU A 453 -3.75 -1.04 -14.76
N GLY A 454 -2.50 -0.61 -14.92
CA GLY A 454 -1.41 -0.89 -14.00
C GLY A 454 -0.84 -2.30 -14.11
N ALA A 455 -1.38 -3.14 -15.00
CA ALA A 455 -0.75 -4.41 -15.34
C ALA A 455 0.60 -4.18 -16.03
N ARG A 456 1.55 -5.06 -15.73
CA ARG A 456 2.70 -5.29 -16.60
C ARG A 456 2.30 -6.43 -17.53
N VAL A 457 2.32 -6.18 -18.82
CA VAL A 457 2.01 -7.17 -19.86
C VAL A 457 3.30 -7.60 -20.55
N MET A 458 3.33 -8.84 -21.01
CA MET A 458 4.38 -9.41 -21.85
C MET A 458 3.79 -9.84 -23.17
N PHE A 459 4.47 -9.55 -24.28
CA PHE A 459 4.03 -9.98 -25.59
C PHE A 459 5.20 -10.38 -26.48
N GLU A 460 4.91 -11.26 -27.44
CA GLU A 460 5.84 -11.70 -28.46
C GLU A 460 5.91 -10.68 -29.60
N TYR A 461 7.03 -9.98 -29.77
CA TYR A 461 7.11 -8.92 -30.79
C TYR A 461 7.73 -9.39 -32.11
N GLN A 462 8.53 -10.48 -32.08
CA GLN A 462 8.99 -11.27 -33.23
C GLN A 462 9.05 -12.74 -32.78
N PRO A 463 9.12 -13.72 -33.71
CA PRO A 463 9.12 -15.15 -33.36
C PRO A 463 10.15 -15.48 -32.26
N ALA A 464 9.65 -16.05 -31.16
CA ALA A 464 10.39 -16.41 -29.95
C ALA A 464 11.07 -15.24 -29.20
N THR A 465 10.74 -13.99 -29.48
CA THR A 465 11.27 -12.81 -28.79
C THR A 465 10.18 -12.05 -28.06
N TYR A 466 10.43 -11.75 -26.79
CA TYR A 466 9.43 -11.19 -25.89
C TYR A 466 9.90 -9.89 -25.27
N THR A 467 8.94 -9.02 -24.99
CA THR A 467 9.19 -7.78 -24.25
C THR A 467 8.05 -7.52 -23.27
N SER A 468 8.23 -6.57 -22.35
CA SER A 468 7.21 -6.25 -21.34
C SER A 468 6.96 -4.76 -21.22
N ARG A 469 5.71 -4.37 -20.99
CA ARG A 469 5.27 -2.98 -20.85
C ARG A 469 4.33 -2.84 -19.67
N THR A 470 4.42 -1.72 -18.97
CA THR A 470 3.53 -1.36 -17.86
C THR A 470 2.47 -0.39 -18.36
N LEU A 471 1.20 -0.74 -18.16
CA LEU A 471 0.05 0.03 -18.65
C LEU A 471 -0.28 1.15 -17.67
N ILE A 472 -0.23 2.40 -18.11
CA ILE A 472 -0.34 3.61 -17.28
C ILE A 472 -1.47 4.56 -17.69
N GLY A 473 -2.14 4.28 -18.80
CA GLY A 473 -3.38 4.96 -19.19
C GLY A 473 -4.24 4.02 -20.00
N LYS A 474 -5.55 4.28 -20.06
CA LYS A 474 -6.52 3.46 -20.78
C LYS A 474 -7.62 4.35 -21.37
N THR A 475 -7.93 4.14 -22.64
CA THR A 475 -9.09 4.69 -23.33
C THR A 475 -9.88 3.57 -23.98
N ASP A 476 -11.13 3.33 -23.54
CA ASP A 476 -11.99 2.29 -24.11
C ASP A 476 -12.55 2.71 -25.47
N ASN A 477 -12.48 1.82 -26.46
CA ASN A 477 -12.93 2.07 -27.84
C ASN A 477 -14.39 1.67 -28.09
N GLY A 478 -15.05 1.02 -27.12
CA GLY A 478 -16.45 0.56 -27.24
C GLY A 478 -16.66 -0.69 -28.10
N ASP A 479 -15.60 -1.25 -28.67
CA ASP A 479 -15.59 -2.44 -29.55
C ASP A 479 -14.99 -3.69 -28.85
N GLY A 480 -14.83 -3.65 -27.53
CA GLY A 480 -14.15 -4.68 -26.74
C GLY A 480 -12.62 -4.51 -26.66
N THR A 481 -12.08 -3.44 -27.25
CA THR A 481 -10.66 -3.08 -27.22
C THR A 481 -10.44 -1.77 -26.47
N ALA A 482 -9.20 -1.51 -26.08
CA ALA A 482 -8.79 -0.24 -25.50
C ALA A 482 -7.38 0.15 -25.95
N ASP A 483 -7.16 1.46 -26.07
CA ASP A 483 -5.86 2.05 -26.30
C ASP A 483 -5.19 2.30 -24.94
N PHE A 484 -4.06 1.64 -24.71
CA PHE A 484 -3.32 1.75 -23.46
C PHE A 484 -2.07 2.59 -23.64
N LYS A 485 -1.88 3.59 -22.77
CA LYS A 485 -0.59 4.27 -22.64
C LYS A 485 0.38 3.37 -21.89
N VAL A 486 1.62 3.26 -22.36
CA VAL A 486 2.68 2.46 -21.74
C VAL A 486 3.77 3.32 -21.12
N GLN A 487 4.39 2.80 -20.06
CA GLN A 487 5.49 3.48 -19.38
C GLN A 487 6.82 3.31 -20.12
N GLU A 488 7.17 2.08 -20.50
CA GLU A 488 8.38 1.80 -21.25
C GLU A 488 8.15 2.10 -22.75
N ILE A 489 8.33 3.36 -23.14
CA ILE A 489 8.25 3.84 -24.53
C ILE A 489 9.14 2.97 -25.43
N PHE A 490 8.63 2.59 -26.60
CA PHE A 490 9.28 1.59 -27.44
C PHE A 490 9.17 1.87 -28.93
N ALA A 491 10.24 1.54 -29.67
CA ALA A 491 10.25 1.53 -31.13
C ALA A 491 10.06 0.13 -31.73
N THR A 492 9.82 -0.88 -30.88
CA THR A 492 9.74 -2.28 -31.26
C THR A 492 8.55 -2.55 -32.18
N SER A 493 8.78 -3.06 -33.39
CA SER A 493 7.72 -3.58 -34.27
C SER A 493 6.98 -4.72 -33.57
N VAL A 494 5.67 -4.60 -33.46
CA VAL A 494 4.79 -5.58 -32.79
C VAL A 494 3.97 -6.26 -33.85
N GLN A 495 4.05 -7.59 -33.91
CA GLN A 495 3.21 -8.37 -34.80
C GLN A 495 1.76 -8.32 -34.32
N ASP A 496 0.82 -8.01 -35.23
CA ASP A 496 -0.59 -8.20 -34.94
C ASP A 496 -0.85 -9.65 -34.59
N ASN A 497 -1.77 -9.87 -33.66
CA ASN A 497 -2.06 -11.17 -33.07
C ASN A 497 -0.90 -11.81 -32.29
N ALA A 498 0.14 -11.05 -31.92
CA ALA A 498 1.16 -11.50 -30.98
C ALA A 498 0.55 -12.06 -29.69
N ALA A 499 1.08 -13.17 -29.17
CA ALA A 499 0.64 -13.72 -27.89
C ALA A 499 0.83 -12.69 -26.77
N LEU A 500 -0.19 -12.51 -25.94
CA LEU A 500 -0.22 -11.54 -24.85
C LEU A 500 -0.41 -12.25 -23.50
N PHE A 501 0.43 -11.89 -22.54
CA PHE A 501 0.43 -12.46 -21.20
C PHE A 501 0.45 -11.37 -20.13
N GLY A 502 -0.13 -11.66 -18.99
CA GLY A 502 0.08 -10.90 -17.76
C GLY A 502 1.43 -11.27 -17.16
N HIS A 503 2.25 -10.29 -16.81
CA HIS A 503 3.52 -10.54 -16.13
C HIS A 503 3.29 -10.68 -14.62
N ALA A 504 4.01 -11.58 -13.95
CA ALA A 504 3.87 -11.81 -12.51
C ALA A 504 4.84 -10.99 -11.66
N TRP A 505 5.96 -10.56 -12.23
CA TRP A 505 7.09 -9.96 -11.52
C TRP A 505 7.46 -8.56 -12.01
N ASN A 506 8.12 -7.77 -11.17
CA ASN A 506 8.88 -6.62 -11.61
C ASN A 506 10.27 -7.06 -12.12
N GLY A 507 11.05 -6.14 -12.69
CA GLY A 507 12.40 -6.43 -13.19
C GLY A 507 13.39 -6.94 -12.12
N ASP A 508 13.12 -6.71 -10.84
CA ASP A 508 13.93 -7.18 -9.72
C ASP A 508 13.66 -8.63 -9.28
N PHE A 509 12.59 -9.26 -9.76
CA PHE A 509 12.16 -10.61 -9.36
C PHE A 509 12.02 -10.82 -7.83
N VAL A 510 11.80 -9.71 -7.12
CA VAL A 510 11.50 -9.63 -5.69
C VAL A 510 10.04 -9.23 -5.50
N HIS A 511 9.58 -8.24 -6.27
CA HIS A 511 8.26 -7.66 -6.11
C HIS A 511 7.30 -8.23 -7.15
N PRO A 512 6.20 -8.88 -6.73
CA PRO A 512 5.15 -9.27 -7.66
C PRO A 512 4.42 -8.02 -8.18
N VAL A 513 4.01 -8.06 -9.45
CA VAL A 513 3.13 -7.05 -10.07
C VAL A 513 1.69 -7.55 -10.11
N LEU A 514 0.78 -6.76 -10.68
CA LEU A 514 -0.67 -6.92 -10.51
C LEU A 514 -1.18 -8.36 -10.69
N HIS A 515 -0.80 -9.08 -11.76
CA HIS A 515 -1.26 -10.46 -11.96
C HIS A 515 -0.70 -11.44 -10.91
N GLY A 516 0.58 -11.30 -10.53
CA GLY A 516 1.16 -12.09 -9.44
C GLY A 516 0.46 -11.84 -8.11
N ILE A 517 0.19 -10.57 -7.80
CA ILE A 517 -0.55 -10.15 -6.60
C ILE A 517 -1.96 -10.74 -6.58
N LEU A 518 -2.74 -10.55 -7.65
CA LEU A 518 -4.12 -11.03 -7.74
C LEU A 518 -4.20 -12.55 -7.66
N ARG A 519 -3.23 -13.28 -8.25
CA ARG A 519 -3.14 -14.73 -8.13
C ARG A 519 -2.91 -15.18 -6.68
N THR A 520 -2.00 -14.53 -5.96
CA THR A 520 -1.75 -14.88 -4.56
C THR A 520 -2.96 -14.57 -3.69
N VAL A 521 -3.60 -13.41 -3.88
CA VAL A 521 -4.81 -13.01 -3.14
C VAL A 521 -5.95 -14.01 -3.37
N SER A 522 -6.19 -14.45 -4.61
CA SER A 522 -7.29 -15.38 -4.92
C SER A 522 -7.06 -16.80 -4.38
N ARG A 523 -5.80 -17.20 -4.18
CA ARG A 523 -5.42 -18.51 -3.66
C ARG A 523 -5.24 -18.55 -2.15
N LEU A 524 -5.17 -17.38 -1.48
CA LEU A 524 -5.08 -17.31 -0.02
C LEU A 524 -6.50 -17.39 0.59
N PRO A 525 -6.86 -18.48 1.30
CA PRO A 525 -8.23 -18.66 1.76
C PRO A 525 -8.64 -17.59 2.78
N GLN A 526 -9.81 -16.99 2.61
CA GLN A 526 -10.35 -16.02 3.58
C GLN A 526 -10.53 -16.63 4.99
N ALA A 527 -10.69 -17.96 5.10
CA ALA A 527 -10.74 -18.67 6.37
C ALA A 527 -9.47 -18.50 7.25
N GLU A 528 -8.33 -18.12 6.66
CA GLU A 528 -7.12 -17.77 7.40
C GLU A 528 -7.35 -16.59 8.37
N LYS A 529 -8.33 -15.71 8.09
CA LYS A 529 -8.74 -14.61 8.98
C LYS A 529 -9.25 -15.11 10.34
N ALA A 530 -9.67 -16.36 10.48
CA ALA A 530 -10.00 -16.98 11.77
C ALA A 530 -8.85 -16.89 12.79
N LYS A 531 -7.59 -16.88 12.30
CA LYS A 531 -6.38 -16.82 13.14
C LYS A 531 -6.20 -15.48 13.88
N PHE A 532 -6.94 -14.45 13.49
CA PHE A 532 -6.85 -13.10 14.08
C PHE A 532 -7.62 -12.95 15.39
N TYR A 533 -8.43 -13.94 15.71
CA TYR A 533 -9.21 -13.98 16.93
C TYR A 533 -8.49 -14.84 17.96
N PRO A 534 -8.29 -14.33 19.19
CA PRO A 534 -7.84 -15.14 20.31
C PRO A 534 -8.98 -16.09 20.68
N LEU A 535 -9.00 -17.31 20.13
CA LEU A 535 -9.96 -18.35 20.54
C LEU A 535 -9.87 -18.57 22.07
N ALA A 536 -11.02 -18.69 22.73
CA ALA A 536 -11.16 -19.02 24.14
C ALA A 536 -10.65 -20.45 24.42
#